data_AF-A0A399ZS67-F1
#
_entry.id   AF-A0A399ZS67-F1
#
_cell.length_a   1.000
_cell.length_b   1.000
_cell.length_c   1.000
_cell.angle_alpha   90.00
_cell.angle_beta   90.00
_cell.angle_gamma   90.00
#
_symmetry.space_group_name_H-M   'P 1'
#
loop_
_entity.id
_entity.type
_entity.pdbx_description
1 polymer ?
#
loop_
_entity_poly.entity_id
_entity_poly.type
_entity_poly.pdbx_seq_one_letter_code
_entity_poly.pdbx_strand_id
1 'polypeptide(L)'
;MRSDVNLSHPESESYKISFEEYKLLLDWTNKLADRRQATSNLFFGVNGALLTIIGLAMTQLNDLERFVFISFSTLAGGIVSLVWTSLLQRYQEILKFKYTQLALFEEVLGLDASGLVTAEDNFFHRGIPLQLEGKKVKLDPPKKSGKFGITSAEKMLAQLFLITFILLFLLSVVLFVCK
;
A
#
# COMPACT_ATOMS: atom_id res chain seq x y z
N MET A 1 6.34 26.26 35.08
CA MET A 1 7.11 27.07 34.11
C MET A 1 7.69 26.12 33.08
N ARG A 2 7.01 25.93 31.95
CA ARG A 2 7.54 25.20 30.80
C ARG A 2 8.16 26.28 29.94
N SER A 3 9.48 26.40 29.97
CA SER A 3 10.21 27.38 29.18
C SER A 3 9.84 27.19 27.71
N ASP A 4 9.49 28.28 27.05
CA ASP A 4 9.24 28.34 25.62
C ASP A 4 10.54 27.98 24.89
N VAL A 5 10.75 26.69 24.65
CA VAL A 5 11.91 26.20 23.90
C VAL A 5 11.71 26.64 22.47
N ASN A 6 12.45 27.68 22.10
CA ASN A 6 12.46 28.20 20.74
C ASN A 6 13.21 27.19 19.85
N LEU A 7 12.47 26.22 19.30
CA LEU A 7 12.95 25.13 18.45
C LEU A 7 13.48 25.63 17.09
N SER A 8 13.42 26.93 16.78
CA SER A 8 13.84 27.45 15.48
C SER A 8 15.34 27.79 15.38
N HIS A 9 16.12 27.61 16.44
CA HIS A 9 17.56 27.84 16.39
C HIS A 9 18.33 26.53 16.10
N PRO A 10 18.99 26.42 14.93
CA PRO A 10 19.68 25.19 14.51
C PRO A 10 20.80 24.72 15.45
N GLU A 11 21.32 25.64 16.27
CA GLU A 11 22.40 25.36 17.21
C GLU A 11 21.93 24.87 18.59
N SER A 12 20.62 24.93 18.87
CA SER A 12 20.08 24.46 20.15
C SER A 12 20.16 22.94 20.26
N GLU A 13 20.52 22.43 21.45
CA GLU A 13 20.56 20.99 21.70
C GLU A 13 19.19 20.32 21.46
N SER A 14 18.12 21.04 21.79
CA SER A 14 16.74 20.58 21.55
C SER A 14 16.43 20.42 20.05
N TYR A 15 16.89 21.34 19.19
CA TYR A 15 16.71 21.22 17.75
C TYR A 15 17.45 19.99 17.20
N LYS A 16 18.70 19.76 17.64
CA LYS A 16 19.48 18.60 17.20
C LYS A 16 18.80 17.28 17.55
N ILE A 17 18.26 17.14 18.77
CA ILE A 17 17.53 15.96 19.20
C ILE A 17 16.27 15.75 18.34
N SER A 18 15.44 16.78 18.16
CA SER A 18 14.23 16.68 17.35
C SER A 18 14.51 16.43 15.87
N PHE A 19 15.63 16.92 15.34
CA PHE A 19 16.05 16.65 13.97
C PHE A 19 16.55 15.21 13.78
N GLU A 20 17.25 14.64 14.76
CA GLU A 20 17.62 13.21 14.73
C GLU A 20 16.39 12.30 14.85
N GLU A 21 15.41 12.66 15.69
CA GLU A 21 14.12 11.96 15.75
C GLU A 21 13.38 12.00 14.40
N TYR A 22 13.36 13.17 13.76
CA TYR A 22 12.80 13.34 12.41
C TYR A 22 13.47 12.42 11.39
N LYS A 23 14.82 12.39 11.34
CA LYS A 23 15.56 11.50 10.43
C LYS A 23 15.23 10.04 10.66
N LEU A 24 15.15 9.63 11.93
CA LEU A 24 14.82 8.25 12.29
C LEU A 24 13.41 7.89 11.86
N LEU A 25 12.44 8.80 12.04
CA LEU A 25 11.06 8.59 11.60
C LEU A 25 10.96 8.50 10.06
N LEU A 26 11.71 9.34 9.33
CA LEU A 26 11.78 9.32 7.88
C LEU A 26 12.34 7.98 7.37
N ASP A 27 13.49 7.53 7.90
CA ASP A 27 14.10 6.25 7.54
C ASP A 27 13.16 5.05 7.82
N TRP A 28 12.48 5.07 8.96
CA TRP A 28 11.47 4.05 9.28
C TRP A 28 10.29 4.06 8.31
N THR A 29 9.85 5.23 7.89
CA THR A 29 8.73 5.39 6.94
C THR A 29 9.12 4.84 5.56
N ASN A 30 10.34 5.15 5.10
CA ASN A 30 10.87 4.62 3.84
C ASN A 30 11.00 3.10 3.86
N LYS A 31 11.56 2.54 4.94
CA LYS A 31 11.65 1.08 5.12
C LYS A 31 10.27 0.41 5.12
N LEU A 32 9.24 1.08 5.65
CA LEU A 32 7.88 0.56 5.63
C LEU A 32 7.29 0.57 4.22
N ALA A 33 7.51 1.63 3.46
CA ALA A 33 7.11 1.73 2.06
C ALA A 33 7.78 0.65 1.20
N ASP A 34 9.08 0.43 1.37
CA ASP A 34 9.82 -0.63 0.69
C ASP A 34 9.29 -2.02 1.02
N ARG A 35 8.98 -2.28 2.30
CA ARG A 35 8.36 -3.55 2.73
C ARG A 35 7.00 -3.77 2.07
N ARG A 36 6.17 -2.72 1.95
CA ARG A 36 4.89 -2.81 1.22
C ARG A 36 5.14 -3.20 -0.23
N GLN A 37 6.05 -2.52 -0.92
CA GLN A 37 6.35 -2.81 -2.34
C GLN A 37 6.87 -4.25 -2.53
N ALA A 38 7.79 -4.69 -1.68
CA ALA A 38 8.31 -6.05 -1.71
C ALA A 38 7.19 -7.08 -1.47
N THR A 39 6.30 -6.80 -0.53
CA THR A 39 5.15 -7.67 -0.24
C THR A 39 4.16 -7.72 -1.42
N SER A 40 3.86 -6.56 -2.03
CA SER A 40 3.03 -6.50 -3.24
C SER A 40 3.63 -7.31 -4.39
N ASN A 41 4.93 -7.20 -4.62
CA ASN A 41 5.63 -7.96 -5.65
C ASN A 41 5.55 -9.48 -5.38
N LEU A 42 5.67 -9.90 -4.12
CA LEU A 42 5.52 -11.29 -3.71
C LEU A 42 4.11 -11.81 -4.01
N PHE A 43 3.06 -11.08 -3.62
CA PHE A 43 1.67 -11.48 -3.89
C PHE A 43 1.35 -11.54 -5.39
N PHE A 44 1.84 -10.57 -6.16
CA PHE A 44 1.76 -10.60 -7.61
C PHE A 44 2.42 -11.86 -8.19
N GLY A 45 3.64 -12.17 -7.75
CA GLY A 45 4.38 -13.35 -8.17
C GLY A 45 3.67 -14.66 -7.82
N VAL A 46 3.16 -14.80 -6.60
CA VAL A 46 2.41 -15.99 -6.15
C VAL A 46 1.14 -16.20 -6.98
N ASN A 47 0.35 -15.15 -7.19
CA ASN A 47 -0.86 -15.24 -8.01
C ASN A 47 -0.54 -15.56 -9.48
N GLY A 48 0.50 -14.95 -10.06
CA GLY A 48 0.96 -15.26 -11.42
C GLY A 48 1.45 -16.69 -11.56
N ALA A 49 2.19 -17.20 -10.57
CA ALA A 49 2.64 -18.59 -10.53
C ALA A 49 1.46 -19.56 -10.44
N LEU A 50 0.47 -19.28 -9.58
CA LEU A 50 -0.76 -20.08 -9.49
C LEU A 50 -1.50 -20.14 -10.83
N LEU A 51 -1.71 -19.00 -11.50
CA LEU A 51 -2.35 -18.99 -12.83
C LEU A 51 -1.56 -19.79 -13.87
N THR A 52 -0.23 -19.70 -13.83
CA THR A 52 0.64 -20.46 -14.74
C THR A 52 0.50 -21.96 -14.51
N ILE A 53 0.54 -22.40 -13.25
CA ILE A 53 0.37 -23.80 -12.87
C ILE A 53 -1.02 -24.32 -13.27
N ILE A 54 -2.07 -23.52 -13.03
CA ILE A 54 -3.44 -23.85 -13.46
C ILE A 54 -3.48 -24.04 -14.98
N GLY A 55 -2.88 -23.13 -15.75
CA GLY A 55 -2.82 -23.22 -17.21
C GLY A 55 -2.11 -24.47 -17.71
N LEU A 56 -0.98 -24.84 -17.09
CA LEU A 56 -0.23 -26.06 -17.44
C LEU A 56 -0.99 -27.35 -17.09
N ALA A 57 -1.72 -27.36 -15.97
CA ALA A 57 -2.47 -28.53 -15.51
C ALA A 57 -3.70 -28.83 -16.39
N MET A 58 -4.21 -27.86 -17.17
CA MET A 58 -5.40 -28.03 -18.01
C MET A 58 -5.30 -29.18 -19.01
N THR A 59 -4.10 -29.51 -19.50
CA THR A 59 -3.93 -30.49 -20.57
C THR A 59 -3.53 -31.88 -20.07
N GLN A 60 -3.11 -32.00 -18.81
CA GLN A 60 -2.53 -33.23 -18.27
C GLN A 60 -3.51 -34.05 -17.41
N LEU A 61 -4.55 -33.42 -16.86
CA LEU A 61 -5.47 -34.04 -15.90
C LEU A 61 -6.75 -34.53 -16.56
N ASN A 62 -7.30 -35.64 -16.05
CA ASN A 62 -8.66 -36.10 -16.38
C ASN A 62 -9.73 -35.14 -15.81
N ASP A 63 -10.99 -35.32 -16.17
CA ASP A 63 -12.05 -34.34 -15.84
C ASP A 63 -12.25 -34.14 -14.33
N LEU A 64 -12.27 -35.22 -13.55
CA LEU A 64 -12.45 -35.14 -12.10
C LEU A 64 -11.24 -34.50 -11.42
N GLU A 65 -10.04 -34.96 -11.75
CA GLU A 65 -8.78 -34.40 -11.21
C GLU A 65 -8.64 -32.92 -11.58
N ARG A 66 -8.98 -32.56 -12.81
CA ARG A 66 -8.95 -31.17 -13.29
C ARG A 66 -9.93 -30.32 -12.52
N PHE A 67 -11.17 -30.78 -12.33
CA PHE A 67 -12.17 -30.05 -11.56
C PHE A 67 -11.70 -29.81 -10.12
N VAL A 68 -11.23 -30.87 -9.45
CA VAL A 68 -10.72 -30.79 -8.07
C VAL A 68 -9.52 -29.84 -8.00
N PHE A 69 -8.53 -30.01 -8.88
CA PHE A 69 -7.32 -29.20 -8.91
C PHE A 69 -7.63 -27.72 -9.11
N ILE A 70 -8.42 -27.37 -10.14
CA ILE A 70 -8.81 -25.98 -10.41
C ILE A 70 -9.57 -25.41 -9.22
N SER A 71 -10.51 -26.17 -8.65
CA SER A 71 -11.33 -25.70 -7.53
C SER A 71 -10.47 -25.34 -6.32
N PHE A 72 -9.51 -26.21 -5.96
CA PHE A 72 -8.58 -25.92 -4.87
C PHE A 72 -7.62 -24.78 -5.19
N SER A 73 -7.04 -24.74 -6.40
CA SER A 73 -6.09 -23.69 -6.78
C SER A 73 -6.75 -22.30 -6.88
N THR A 74 -7.97 -22.22 -7.40
CA THR A 74 -8.73 -20.96 -7.48
C THR A 74 -9.18 -20.48 -6.10
N LEU A 75 -9.58 -21.39 -5.20
CA LEU A 75 -9.85 -21.05 -3.80
C LEU A 75 -8.59 -20.48 -3.12
N ALA A 76 -7.45 -21.16 -3.27
CA ALA A 76 -6.18 -20.70 -2.72
C ALA A 76 -5.77 -19.32 -3.26
N GLY A 77 -5.81 -19.13 -4.59
CA GLY A 77 -5.53 -17.84 -5.23
C GLY A 77 -6.49 -16.73 -4.82
N GLY A 78 -7.77 -17.05 -4.63
CA GLY A 78 -8.77 -16.13 -4.09
C GLY A 78 -8.42 -15.67 -2.68
N ILE A 79 -8.07 -16.60 -1.78
CA ILE A 79 -7.63 -16.28 -0.41
C ILE A 79 -6.39 -15.39 -0.44
N VAL A 80 -5.38 -15.73 -1.24
CA VAL A 80 -4.16 -14.93 -1.41
C VAL A 80 -4.49 -13.50 -1.86
N SER A 81 -5.42 -13.34 -2.81
CA SER A 81 -5.85 -12.03 -3.32
C SER A 81 -6.62 -11.20 -2.27
N LEU A 82 -7.44 -11.85 -1.43
CA LEU A 82 -8.12 -11.20 -0.32
C LEU A 82 -7.13 -10.74 0.77
N VAL A 83 -6.18 -11.60 1.13
CA VAL A 83 -5.12 -11.27 2.09
C VAL A 83 -4.29 -10.09 1.57
N TRP A 84 -3.90 -10.09 0.29
CA TRP A 84 -3.18 -8.98 -0.31
C TRP A 84 -3.95 -7.66 -0.21
N THR A 85 -5.25 -7.69 -0.53
CA THR A 85 -6.11 -6.50 -0.46
C THR A 85 -6.21 -5.95 0.96
N SER A 86 -6.42 -6.82 1.95
CA SER A 86 -6.46 -6.46 3.37
C SER A 86 -5.13 -5.86 3.84
N LEU A 87 -4.02 -6.44 3.40
CA LEU A 87 -2.69 -5.98 3.78
C LEU A 87 -2.38 -4.59 3.19
N LEU A 88 -2.76 -4.35 1.93
CA LEU A 88 -2.64 -3.03 1.31
C LEU A 88 -3.39 -1.95 2.11
N GLN A 89 -4.61 -2.24 2.56
CA GLN A 89 -5.39 -1.30 3.38
C GLN A 89 -4.68 -0.96 4.70
N ARG A 90 -4.16 -1.97 5.39
CA ARG A 90 -3.42 -1.77 6.66
C ARG A 90 -2.16 -0.94 6.46
N TYR A 91 -1.38 -1.23 5.41
CA TYR A 91 -0.19 -0.42 5.10
C TYR A 91 -0.55 1.02 4.76
N GLN A 92 -1.65 1.26 4.03
CA GLN A 92 -2.12 2.60 3.74
C GLN A 92 -2.44 3.40 5.01
N GLU A 93 -3.13 2.80 5.97
CA GLU A 93 -3.49 3.47 7.22
C GLU A 93 -2.25 3.84 8.05
N ILE A 94 -1.28 2.92 8.14
CA ILE A 94 -0.05 3.13 8.90
C ILE A 94 0.83 4.19 8.21
N LEU A 95 1.01 4.09 6.89
CA LEU A 95 1.82 5.06 6.14
C LEU A 95 1.20 6.45 6.24
N LYS A 96 -0.13 6.57 6.09
CA LYS A 96 -0.85 7.84 6.27
C LYS A 96 -0.57 8.46 7.64
N PHE A 97 -0.66 7.66 8.70
CA PHE A 97 -0.36 8.14 10.05
C PHE A 97 1.10 8.62 10.18
N LYS A 98 2.06 7.84 9.65
CA LYS A 98 3.49 8.17 9.71
C LYS A 98 3.82 9.45 8.94
N TYR A 99 3.29 9.61 7.73
CA TYR A 99 3.45 10.83 6.94
C TYR A 99 2.82 12.05 7.60
N THR A 100 1.68 11.89 8.29
CA THR A 100 1.06 12.97 9.07
C THR A 100 1.98 13.44 10.21
N GLN A 101 2.59 12.50 10.93
CA GLN A 101 3.56 12.84 11.99
C GLN A 101 4.81 13.50 11.41
N LEU A 102 5.29 13.04 10.26
CA LEU A 102 6.45 13.60 9.58
C LEU A 102 6.21 15.07 9.21
N ALA A 103 5.03 15.39 8.65
CA ALA A 103 4.63 16.75 8.31
C ALA A 103 4.54 17.67 9.55
N LEU A 104 4.10 17.14 10.69
CA LEU A 104 4.11 17.88 11.97
C LEU A 104 5.53 18.19 12.44
N PHE A 105 6.45 17.23 12.34
CA PHE A 105 7.85 17.46 12.69
C PHE A 105 8.50 18.51 11.79
N GLU A 106 8.20 18.51 10.49
CA GLU A 106 8.68 19.53 9.55
C GLU A 106 8.19 20.94 9.95
N GLU A 107 6.90 21.10 10.30
CA GLU A 107 6.35 22.38 10.77
C GLU A 107 7.04 22.85 12.07
N VAL A 108 7.25 21.95 13.03
CA VAL A 108 7.88 22.25 14.33
C VAL A 108 9.33 22.67 14.17
N LEU A 109 10.07 22.02 13.26
CA LEU A 109 11.47 22.32 13.01
C LEU A 109 11.68 23.57 12.15
N GLY A 110 10.60 24.19 11.65
CA GLY A 110 10.69 25.33 10.73
C GLY A 110 11.39 24.96 9.42
N LEU A 111 11.45 23.66 9.10
CA LEU A 111 11.87 23.21 7.78
C LEU A 111 10.78 23.69 6.83
N ASP A 112 11.15 24.46 5.81
CA ASP A 112 10.20 24.88 4.78
C ASP A 112 9.47 23.61 4.32
N ALA A 113 8.15 23.56 4.54
CA ALA A 113 7.26 22.45 4.20
C ALA A 113 7.14 22.26 2.66
N SER A 114 8.15 22.72 1.93
CA SER A 114 8.34 22.63 0.50
C SER A 114 8.78 21.21 0.12
N GLY A 115 7.83 20.28 0.18
CA GLY A 115 7.67 19.34 -0.92
C GLY A 115 8.31 17.97 -0.80
N LEU A 116 9.09 17.62 0.23
CA LEU A 116 9.67 16.26 0.32
C LEU A 116 8.61 15.24 0.74
N VAL A 117 7.99 15.45 1.90
CA VAL A 117 6.88 14.61 2.38
C VAL A 117 5.63 14.84 1.55
N THR A 118 5.37 16.07 1.13
CA THR A 118 4.20 16.41 0.30
C THR A 118 4.29 15.81 -1.11
N ALA A 119 5.49 15.64 -1.69
CA ALA A 119 5.62 14.97 -2.99
C ALA A 119 5.41 13.46 -2.88
N GLU A 120 5.96 12.81 -1.84
CA GLU A 120 5.72 11.39 -1.60
C GLU A 120 4.27 11.09 -1.19
N ASP A 121 3.69 11.88 -0.29
CA ASP A 121 2.30 11.74 0.14
C ASP A 121 1.35 11.96 -1.05
N ASN A 122 1.63 12.91 -1.95
CA ASN A 122 0.88 13.07 -3.19
C ASN A 122 1.06 11.92 -4.19
N PHE A 123 2.17 11.20 -4.12
CA PHE A 123 2.46 10.05 -4.96
C PHE A 123 1.73 8.78 -4.46
N PHE A 124 1.68 8.59 -3.15
CA PHE A 124 1.08 7.42 -2.51
C PHE A 124 -0.40 7.59 -2.12
N HIS A 125 -0.81 8.78 -1.71
CA HIS A 125 -2.13 9.10 -1.17
C HIS A 125 -2.79 10.25 -1.95
N ARG A 126 -3.67 9.90 -2.88
CA ARG A 126 -4.50 10.88 -3.58
C ARG A 126 -5.52 11.51 -2.63
N GLY A 127 -5.22 12.71 -2.17
CA GLY A 127 -6.23 13.73 -1.86
C GLY A 127 -6.83 13.70 -0.47
N ILE A 128 -6.08 13.30 0.56
CA ILE A 128 -6.51 13.54 1.93
C ILE A 128 -5.80 14.82 2.40
N PRO A 129 -6.52 15.93 2.67
CA PRO A 129 -5.89 17.08 3.28
C PRO A 129 -5.35 16.63 4.65
N LEU A 130 -4.06 16.88 4.89
CA LEU A 130 -3.45 16.73 6.22
C LEU A 130 -4.26 17.58 7.20
N GLN A 131 -5.14 16.94 7.97
CA GLN A 131 -5.84 17.57 9.07
C GLN A 131 -4.94 17.50 10.28
N LEU A 132 -4.12 18.52 10.43
CA LEU A 132 -3.39 18.74 11.67
C LEU A 132 -4.38 19.20 12.74
N GLU A 133 -4.36 18.53 13.88
CA GLU A 133 -5.28 18.74 15.00
C GLU A 133 -5.31 20.22 15.39
N GLY A 134 -6.44 20.90 15.11
CA GLY A 134 -6.69 22.29 15.52
C GLY A 134 -6.11 23.41 14.65
N LYS A 135 -5.28 23.13 13.63
CA LYS A 135 -4.67 24.17 12.78
C LYS A 135 -4.83 23.82 11.30
N LYS A 136 -5.65 24.60 10.58
CA LYS A 136 -5.75 24.52 9.11
C LYS A 136 -4.46 25.06 8.51
N VAL A 137 -3.41 24.26 8.42
CA VAL A 137 -2.28 24.58 7.57
C VAL A 137 -2.81 24.60 6.14
N LYS A 138 -2.74 25.78 5.50
CA LYS A 138 -2.97 25.93 4.07
C LYS A 138 -1.80 25.27 3.35
N LEU A 139 -1.80 23.95 3.29
CA LEU A 139 -1.04 23.22 2.29
C LEU A 139 -1.69 23.55 0.96
N ASP A 140 -0.90 24.04 0.00
CA ASP A 140 -1.39 24.21 -1.35
C ASP A 140 -2.02 22.90 -1.80
N PRO A 141 -3.26 22.93 -2.32
CA PRO A 141 -3.96 21.72 -2.69
C PRO A 141 -3.08 20.95 -3.67
N PRO A 142 -2.97 19.63 -3.50
CA PRO A 142 -2.11 18.82 -4.33
C PRO A 142 -2.40 19.10 -5.79
N LYS A 143 -1.38 19.49 -6.56
CA LYS A 143 -1.48 19.60 -8.02
C LYS A 143 -2.07 18.29 -8.51
N LYS A 144 -3.29 18.32 -9.05
CA LYS A 144 -4.06 17.17 -9.56
C LYS A 144 -3.18 16.28 -10.44
N SER A 145 -2.49 15.31 -9.84
CA SER A 145 -1.71 14.33 -10.58
C SER A 145 -2.67 13.20 -10.97
N GLY A 146 -2.94 13.01 -12.26
CA GLY A 146 -3.64 11.86 -12.89
C GLY A 146 -4.98 11.42 -12.25
N LYS A 147 -5.50 10.23 -12.57
CA LYS A 147 -6.61 9.55 -11.86
C LYS A 147 -6.20 8.23 -11.17
N PHE A 148 -4.96 7.79 -11.32
CA PHE A 148 -4.42 6.53 -10.81
C PHE A 148 -3.28 6.73 -9.81
N GLY A 149 -3.48 6.39 -8.54
CA GLY A 149 -2.41 6.36 -7.52
C GLY A 149 -1.87 4.95 -7.45
N ILE A 150 -0.60 4.77 -7.10
CA ILE A 150 0.03 3.44 -7.08
C ILE A 150 -0.78 2.46 -6.23
N THR A 151 -1.28 2.89 -5.06
CA THR A 151 -2.09 1.98 -4.24
C THR A 151 -3.46 1.66 -4.83
N SER A 152 -4.03 2.57 -5.62
CA SER A 152 -5.25 2.27 -6.38
C SER A 152 -4.97 1.24 -7.47
N ALA A 153 -3.82 1.34 -8.14
CA ALA A 153 -3.40 0.36 -9.14
C ALA A 153 -3.12 -1.02 -8.52
N GLU A 154 -2.45 -1.10 -7.38
CA GLU A 154 -2.22 -2.37 -6.66
C GLU A 154 -3.53 -2.99 -6.18
N LYS A 155 -4.45 -2.19 -5.63
CA LYS A 155 -5.77 -2.67 -5.22
C LYS A 155 -6.56 -3.18 -6.43
N MET A 156 -6.52 -2.45 -7.55
CA MET A 156 -7.13 -2.88 -8.81
C MET A 156 -6.52 -4.19 -9.29
N LEU A 157 -5.21 -4.35 -9.20
CA LEU A 157 -4.50 -5.57 -9.58
C LEU A 157 -4.92 -6.77 -8.72
N ALA A 158 -4.96 -6.61 -7.39
CA ALA A 158 -5.44 -7.66 -6.49
C ALA A 158 -6.91 -8.05 -6.78
N GLN A 159 -7.76 -7.07 -7.10
CA GLN A 159 -9.16 -7.31 -7.50
C GLN A 159 -9.26 -8.05 -8.85
N LEU A 160 -8.41 -7.72 -9.82
CA LEU A 160 -8.37 -8.42 -11.12
C LEU A 160 -8.01 -9.89 -10.94
N PHE A 161 -7.03 -10.21 -10.09
CA PHE A 161 -6.71 -11.61 -9.76
C PHE A 161 -7.89 -12.31 -9.08
N LEU A 162 -8.52 -11.67 -8.09
CA LEU A 162 -9.68 -12.24 -7.41
C LEU A 162 -10.81 -12.57 -8.39
N ILE A 163 -11.16 -11.62 -9.27
CA ILE A 163 -12.19 -11.82 -10.31
C ILE A 163 -11.78 -12.96 -11.25
N THR A 164 -10.51 -13.01 -11.65
CA THR A 164 -9.98 -14.08 -12.51
C THR A 164 -10.15 -15.45 -11.86
N PHE A 165 -9.80 -15.60 -10.58
CA PHE A 165 -9.98 -16.86 -9.85
C PHE A 165 -11.46 -17.24 -9.69
N ILE A 166 -12.36 -16.27 -9.44
CA ILE A 166 -13.80 -16.52 -9.39
C ILE A 166 -14.32 -17.01 -10.75
N LEU A 167 -13.93 -16.37 -11.84
CA LEU A 167 -14.34 -16.77 -13.19
C LEU A 167 -13.82 -18.17 -13.55
N LEU A 168 -12.56 -18.49 -13.20
CA LEU A 168 -12.00 -19.82 -13.42
C LEU A 168 -12.73 -20.90 -12.61
N PHE A 169 -13.11 -20.58 -11.37
CA PHE A 169 -13.89 -21.49 -10.54
C PHE A 169 -15.29 -21.74 -11.12
N LEU A 170 -15.98 -20.68 -11.54
CA LEU A 170 -17.29 -20.82 -12.18
C LEU A 170 -17.20 -21.62 -13.49
N LEU A 171 -16.16 -21.35 -14.29
CA LEU A 171 -15.91 -22.09 -15.52
C LEU A 171 -15.67 -23.58 -15.25
N SER A 172 -14.88 -23.94 -14.22
CA SER A 172 -14.64 -25.34 -13.89
C SER A 172 -15.92 -26.05 -13.44
N VAL A 173 -16.77 -25.39 -12.66
CA VAL A 173 -18.08 -25.92 -12.26
C VAL A 173 -18.98 -26.15 -13.48
N VAL A 174 -19.09 -25.18 -14.39
CA VAL A 174 -19.92 -25.30 -15.60
C VAL A 174 -19.43 -26.44 -16.49
N LEU A 175 -18.11 -26.54 -16.73
CA LEU A 175 -17.52 -27.60 -17.55
C LEU A 175 -17.72 -28.99 -16.95
N PHE A 176 -17.74 -29.11 -15.62
CA PHE A 176 -17.97 -30.37 -14.94
C PHE A 176 -19.46 -30.78 -14.94
N VAL A 177 -20.38 -29.83 -14.79
CA VAL A 177 -21.83 -30.11 -14.75
C VAL A 177 -22.44 -30.35 -16.12
N CYS A 178 -21.94 -29.69 -17.17
CA CYS A 178 -22.45 -29.81 -18.54
C CYS A 178 -21.86 -30.99 -19.33
N LYS A 179 -20.99 -31.80 -18.70
CA LYS A 179 -20.45 -33.04 -19.26
C LYS A 179 -21.28 -34.23 -18.79
#